data_AF-A0A9R1U888-F1
#
_entry.id   AF-A0A9R1U888-F1
#
_cell.length_a   1.000
_cell.length_b   1.000
_cell.length_c   1.000
_cell.angle_alpha   90.00
_cell.angle_beta   90.00
_cell.angle_gamma   90.00
#
_symmetry.space_group_name_H-M   'P 1'
#
loop_
_entity.id
_entity.type
_entity.pdbx_description
1 polymer ?
#
loop_
_entity_poly.entity_id
_entity_poly.type
_entity_poly.pdbx_seq_one_letter_code
_entity_poly.pdbx_strand_id
1 'polypeptide(L)'
;MTDLFQPIIEKHIAIIRVSKALDDCSHTFLLYELLDTIVVIGLLTYYLIAHGSASAGAVIVNYSLSMCNILVLVFMNCYMGQCLENESNNLLGVFYDSNWNDMPLSHQKGFIICMQYARKPLTMTAGKFYKFSLEGFTSILKSSMAFVSMLRTTI
;
A
#
# COMPACT_ATOMS: atom_id res chain seq x y z
N MET A 1 -15.16 29.18 24.33
CA MET A 1 -14.28 29.39 23.15
C MET A 1 -13.18 28.32 23.05
N THR A 2 -12.79 27.69 24.17
CA THR A 2 -11.92 26.51 24.24
C THR A 2 -12.60 25.19 23.82
N ASP A 3 -13.93 25.10 23.90
CA ASP A 3 -14.68 23.85 23.65
C ASP A 3 -14.71 23.39 22.19
N LEU A 4 -14.40 24.28 21.23
CA LEU A 4 -14.45 23.96 19.80
C LEU A 4 -13.15 23.33 19.27
N PHE A 5 -12.02 23.59 19.93
CA PHE A 5 -10.70 23.14 19.49
C PHE A 5 -10.33 21.75 20.02
N GLN A 6 -10.83 21.41 21.20
CA GLN A 6 -10.62 20.11 21.83
C GLN A 6 -11.04 18.91 20.94
N PRO A 7 -12.22 18.91 20.28
CA PRO A 7 -12.59 17.81 19.38
C PRO A 7 -11.71 17.72 18.13
N ILE A 8 -11.15 18.84 17.64
CA ILE A 8 -10.24 18.88 16.49
C ILE A 8 -8.90 18.23 16.88
N ILE A 9 -8.39 18.56 18.06
CA ILE A 9 -7.14 17.99 18.60
C ILE A 9 -7.30 16.49 18.86
N GLU A 10 -8.41 16.07 19.45
CA GLU A 10 -8.69 14.64 19.70
C GLU A 10 -8.79 13.83 18.40
N LYS A 11 -9.49 14.35 17.38
CA LYS A 11 -9.53 13.71 16.06
C LYS A 11 -8.14 13.59 15.44
N HIS A 12 -7.33 14.64 15.53
CA HIS A 12 -5.99 14.64 14.93
C HIS A 12 -5.03 13.68 15.64
N ILE A 13 -5.09 13.61 16.97
CA ILE A 13 -4.35 12.63 17.77
C ILE A 13 -4.80 11.19 17.43
N ALA A 14 -6.11 10.98 17.22
CA ALA A 14 -6.64 9.69 16.81
C ALA A 14 -6.11 9.27 15.43
N ILE A 15 -6.11 10.19 14.44
CA ILE A 15 -5.55 9.95 13.11
C ILE A 15 -4.06 9.61 13.19
N ILE A 16 -3.28 10.33 14.01
CA ILE A 16 -1.85 10.04 14.22
C ILE A 16 -1.64 8.66 14.85
N ARG A 17 -2.44 8.29 15.86
CA ARG A 17 -2.35 6.94 16.47
C ARG A 17 -2.70 5.84 15.50
N VAL A 18 -3.79 5.99 14.74
CA VAL A 18 -4.22 5.02 13.74
C VAL A 18 -3.17 4.90 12.63
N SER A 19 -2.62 6.03 12.17
CA SER A 19 -1.55 6.06 11.17
C SER A 19 -0.31 5.30 11.63
N LYS A 20 0.14 5.55 12.86
CA LYS A 20 1.31 4.88 13.43
C LYS A 20 1.09 3.39 13.66
N ALA A 21 -0.08 3.01 14.18
CA ALA A 21 -0.45 1.61 14.36
C ALA A 21 -0.56 0.88 13.01
N LEU A 22 -1.09 1.54 11.98
CA LEU A 22 -1.17 0.98 10.64
C LEU A 22 0.22 0.80 10.01
N ASP A 23 1.11 1.78 10.14
CA ASP A 23 2.49 1.67 9.65
C ASP A 23 3.24 0.52 10.35
N ASP A 24 3.18 0.44 11.70
CA ASP A 24 3.85 -0.59 12.49
C ASP A 24 3.33 -2.01 12.19
N CYS A 25 2.01 -2.20 12.09
CA CYS A 25 1.41 -3.51 11.79
C CYS A 25 1.59 -3.91 10.32
N SER A 26 1.42 -2.97 9.40
CA SER A 26 1.37 -3.28 7.97
C SER A 26 2.77 -3.54 7.41
N HIS A 27 3.82 -2.98 7.99
CA HIS A 27 5.18 -3.07 7.43
C HIS A 27 5.65 -4.51 7.18
N THR A 28 5.47 -5.37 8.19
CA THR A 28 5.90 -6.78 8.15
C THR A 28 4.92 -7.62 7.34
N PHE A 29 3.62 -7.36 7.49
CA PHE A 29 2.58 -8.06 6.75
C PHE A 29 2.69 -7.82 5.23
N LEU A 30 2.90 -6.58 4.82
CA LEU A 30 3.04 -6.20 3.41
C LEU A 30 4.30 -6.77 2.75
N LEU A 31 5.39 -6.95 3.51
CA LEU A 31 6.57 -7.66 3.02
C LEU A 31 6.25 -9.12 2.71
N TYR A 32 5.56 -9.78 3.63
CA TYR A 32 5.15 -11.16 3.44
C TYR A 32 4.23 -11.28 2.22
N GLU A 33 3.24 -10.40 2.11
CA GLU A 33 2.32 -10.36 0.97
C GLU A 33 3.05 -10.13 -0.36
N LEU A 34 4.07 -9.25 -0.39
CA LEU A 34 4.86 -9.00 -1.59
C LEU A 34 5.67 -10.23 -2.03
N LEU A 35 6.32 -10.91 -1.09
CA LEU A 35 7.08 -12.13 -1.40
C LEU A 35 6.15 -13.26 -1.85
N ASP A 36 5.04 -13.45 -1.15
CA ASP A 36 4.03 -14.46 -1.47
C ASP A 36 3.47 -14.24 -2.89
N THR A 37 3.06 -13.01 -3.21
CA THR A 37 2.49 -12.69 -4.52
C THR A 37 3.48 -12.89 -5.67
N ILE A 38 4.75 -12.51 -5.52
CA ILE A 38 5.78 -12.75 -6.55
C ILE A 38 5.97 -14.26 -6.79
N VAL A 39 6.05 -15.06 -5.73
CA VAL A 39 6.25 -16.51 -5.82
C VAL A 39 5.03 -17.18 -6.46
N VAL A 40 3.82 -16.87 -5.99
CA VAL A 40 2.58 -17.48 -6.47
C VAL A 40 2.32 -17.14 -7.94
N ILE A 41 2.43 -15.86 -8.32
CA ILE A 41 2.28 -15.41 -9.72
C ILE A 41 3.31 -16.09 -10.62
N GLY A 42 4.56 -16.19 -10.15
CA GLY A 42 5.64 -16.87 -10.87
C GLY A 42 5.35 -18.35 -11.11
N LEU A 43 4.98 -19.10 -10.06
CA LEU A 43 4.68 -20.52 -10.14
C LEU A 43 3.45 -20.82 -11.02
N LEU A 44 2.38 -20.03 -10.87
CA LEU A 44 1.17 -20.16 -11.70
C LEU A 44 1.47 -19.93 -13.17
N THR A 45 2.25 -18.89 -13.48
CA THR A 45 2.67 -18.58 -14.85
C THR A 45 3.55 -19.68 -15.43
N TYR A 46 4.50 -20.20 -14.66
CA TYR A 46 5.35 -21.32 -15.07
C TYR A 46 4.52 -22.58 -15.33
N TYR A 47 3.56 -22.90 -14.46
CA TYR A 47 2.69 -24.06 -14.63
C TYR A 47 1.84 -23.97 -15.90
N LEU A 48 1.22 -22.80 -16.16
CA LEU A 48 0.45 -22.55 -17.38
C LEU A 48 1.32 -22.67 -18.64
N ILE A 49 2.56 -22.23 -18.57
CA ILE A 49 3.53 -22.36 -19.66
C ILE A 49 3.92 -23.81 -19.91
N ALA A 50 4.24 -24.56 -18.86
CA ALA A 50 4.82 -25.91 -18.96
C ALA A 50 3.76 -26.96 -19.30
N HIS A 51 2.54 -26.80 -18.78
CA HIS A 51 1.46 -27.77 -18.91
C HIS A 51 0.25 -27.26 -19.69
N GLY A 52 0.30 -26.04 -20.24
CA GLY A 52 -0.82 -25.41 -20.93
C GLY A 52 -1.32 -26.15 -22.18
N SER A 53 -0.47 -26.93 -22.85
CA SER A 53 -0.86 -27.75 -24.01
C SER A 53 -1.20 -29.20 -23.66
N ALA A 54 -0.75 -29.69 -22.50
CA ALA A 54 -0.87 -31.09 -22.09
C ALA A 54 -1.97 -31.33 -21.03
N SER A 55 -2.47 -30.28 -20.38
CA SER A 55 -3.47 -30.38 -19.32
C SER A 55 -4.90 -30.27 -19.86
N ALA A 56 -5.86 -30.86 -19.13
CA ALA A 56 -7.27 -30.77 -19.48
C ALA A 56 -7.76 -29.31 -19.44
N GLY A 57 -8.66 -28.93 -20.37
CA GLY A 57 -9.14 -27.54 -20.48
C GLY A 57 -9.71 -26.96 -19.18
N ALA A 58 -10.39 -27.78 -18.36
CA ALA A 58 -10.90 -27.36 -17.05
C ALA A 58 -9.79 -26.94 -16.07
N VAL A 59 -8.62 -27.58 -16.14
CA VAL A 59 -7.47 -27.27 -15.28
C VAL A 59 -6.88 -25.92 -15.66
N ILE A 60 -6.70 -25.67 -16.96
CA ILE A 60 -6.21 -24.39 -17.49
C ILE A 60 -7.14 -23.23 -17.09
N VAL A 61 -8.45 -23.45 -17.21
CA VAL A 61 -9.46 -22.45 -16.82
C VAL A 61 -9.38 -22.14 -15.32
N ASN A 62 -9.25 -23.14 -14.46
CA ASN A 62 -9.16 -22.92 -13.01
C ASN A 62 -7.90 -22.13 -12.61
N TYR A 63 -6.74 -22.47 -13.17
CA TYR A 63 -5.48 -21.77 -12.88
C TYR A 63 -5.46 -20.34 -13.44
N SER A 64 -6.03 -20.11 -14.63
CA SER A 64 -6.15 -18.76 -15.18
C SER A 64 -7.13 -17.89 -14.38
N LEU A 65 -8.25 -18.44 -13.89
CA LEU A 65 -9.14 -17.74 -12.96
C LEU A 65 -8.43 -17.38 -11.63
N SER A 66 -7.64 -18.31 -11.10
CA SER A 66 -6.86 -18.08 -9.87
C SER A 66 -5.82 -16.96 -10.06
N MET A 67 -5.13 -16.96 -11.21
CA MET A 67 -4.21 -15.89 -11.59
C MET A 67 -4.90 -14.54 -11.65
N CYS A 68 -6.06 -14.46 -12.32
CA CYS A 68 -6.85 -13.22 -12.39
C CYS A 68 -7.29 -12.74 -11.00
N ASN A 69 -7.69 -13.65 -10.10
CA ASN A 69 -8.10 -13.30 -8.75
C ASN A 69 -6.95 -12.65 -7.96
N ILE A 70 -5.75 -13.24 -8.00
CA ILE A 70 -4.58 -12.70 -7.32
C ILE A 70 -4.19 -11.33 -7.90
N LEU A 71 -4.23 -11.17 -9.22
CA LEU A 71 -3.94 -9.88 -9.85
C LEU A 71 -4.90 -8.78 -9.40
N VAL A 72 -6.21 -9.10 -9.30
CA VAL A 72 -7.22 -8.16 -8.79
C VAL A 72 -6.96 -7.82 -7.32
N LEU A 73 -6.60 -8.81 -6.50
CA LEU A 73 -6.28 -8.59 -5.09
C LEU A 73 -5.09 -7.64 -4.92
N VAL A 74 -3.97 -7.91 -5.60
CA VAL A 74 -2.77 -7.06 -5.53
C VAL A 74 -3.06 -5.67 -6.09
N PHE A 75 -3.82 -5.57 -7.19
CA PHE A 75 -4.22 -4.29 -7.75
C PHE A 75 -5.05 -3.47 -6.75
N MET A 76 -6.02 -4.09 -6.07
CA MET A 76 -6.83 -3.43 -5.04
C MET A 76 -5.97 -2.97 -3.86
N ASN A 77 -5.02 -3.77 -3.40
CA ASN A 77 -4.10 -3.37 -2.32
C ASN A 77 -3.20 -2.19 -2.73
N CYS A 78 -2.64 -2.22 -3.95
CA CYS A 78 -1.86 -1.09 -4.48
C CYS A 78 -2.72 0.17 -4.67
N TYR A 79 -3.97 0.02 -5.12
CA TYR A 79 -4.91 1.13 -5.28
C TYR A 79 -5.28 1.75 -3.92
N MET A 80 -5.59 0.91 -2.93
CA MET A 80 -5.87 1.36 -1.57
C MET A 80 -4.69 2.10 -0.96
N GLY A 81 -3.46 1.58 -1.14
CA GLY A 81 -2.23 2.27 -0.72
C GLY A 81 -2.07 3.65 -1.38
N GLN A 82 -2.40 3.77 -2.66
CA GLN A 82 -2.33 5.04 -3.40
C GLN A 82 -3.43 6.03 -3.01
N CYS A 83 -4.66 5.57 -2.78
CA CYS A 83 -5.74 6.41 -2.25
C CYS A 83 -5.40 6.94 -0.86
N LEU A 84 -4.85 6.09 0.01
CA LEU A 84 -4.45 6.47 1.36
C LEU A 84 -3.34 7.54 1.33
N GLU A 85 -2.36 7.38 0.44
CA GLU A 85 -1.34 8.39 0.21
C GLU A 85 -1.93 9.71 -0.29
N ASN A 86 -2.83 9.65 -1.27
CA ASN A 86 -3.44 10.85 -1.85
C ASN A 86 -4.27 11.62 -0.82
N GLU A 87 -5.06 10.90 -0.02
CA GLU A 87 -5.87 11.50 1.05
C GLU A 87 -4.99 12.12 2.14
N SER A 88 -3.89 11.44 2.50
CA SER A 88 -2.92 11.99 3.44
C SER A 88 -2.29 13.30 2.94
N ASN A 89 -1.98 13.39 1.65
CA ASN A 89 -1.45 14.61 1.03
C ASN A 89 -2.50 15.72 0.93
N ASN A 90 -3.75 15.38 0.64
CA ASN A 90 -4.85 16.34 0.58
C ASN A 90 -5.12 16.96 1.96
N LEU A 91 -5.18 16.13 3.01
CA LEU A 91 -5.30 16.58 4.39
C LEU A 91 -4.18 17.58 4.75
N LEU A 92 -2.94 17.30 4.35
CA LEU A 92 -1.82 18.21 4.56
C LEU A 92 -2.03 19.58 3.90
N GLY A 93 -2.56 19.61 2.67
CA GLY A 93 -2.89 20.86 1.96
C GLY A 93 -3.92 21.69 2.71
N VAL A 94 -4.99 21.06 3.21
CA VAL A 94 -6.03 21.72 4.01
C VAL A 94 -5.46 22.29 5.32
N PHE A 95 -4.53 21.59 5.98
CA PHE A 95 -3.85 22.15 7.16
C PHE A 95 -2.97 23.36 6.80
N TYR A 96 -2.32 23.34 5.64
CA TYR A 96 -1.49 24.45 5.17
C TYR A 96 -2.30 25.72 4.87
N ASP A 97 -3.47 25.57 4.28
CA ASP A 97 -4.36 26.68 3.92
C ASP A 97 -5.20 27.21 5.10
N SER A 98 -5.15 26.54 6.25
CA SER A 98 -5.86 27.00 7.45
C SER A 98 -5.13 28.19 8.11
N ASN A 99 -5.87 29.15 8.70
CA ASN A 99 -5.32 30.31 9.43
C ASN A 99 -4.71 29.91 10.80
N TRP A 100 -3.83 28.92 10.83
CA TRP A 100 -3.10 28.49 12.03
C TRP A 100 -2.21 29.59 12.61
N ASN A 101 -1.82 30.58 11.79
CA ASN A 101 -1.05 31.76 12.20
C ASN A 101 -1.81 32.67 13.18
N ASP A 102 -3.15 32.71 13.14
CA ASP A 102 -3.96 33.53 14.04
C ASP A 102 -4.30 32.83 15.37
N MET A 103 -3.85 31.59 15.56
CA MET A 103 -4.15 30.82 16.77
C MET A 103 -3.22 31.16 17.94
N PRO A 104 -3.67 30.99 19.20
CA PRO A 104 -2.81 31.15 20.37
C PRO A 104 -1.57 30.24 20.31
N LEU A 105 -0.42 30.72 20.81
CA LEU A 105 0.87 30.02 20.81
C LEU A 105 0.85 28.57 21.33
N SER A 106 -0.03 28.26 22.30
CA SER A 106 -0.23 26.90 22.81
C SER A 106 -0.83 25.96 21.76
N HIS A 107 -1.79 26.46 20.98
CA HIS A 107 -2.47 25.72 19.92
C HIS A 107 -1.61 25.64 18.65
N GLN A 108 -0.86 26.69 18.31
CA GLN A 108 0.10 26.68 17.18
C GLN A 108 1.12 25.55 17.29
N LYS A 109 1.71 25.32 18.47
CA LYS A 109 2.69 24.25 18.67
C LYS A 109 2.07 22.87 18.42
N GLY A 110 0.85 22.63 18.93
CA GLY A 110 0.10 21.41 18.63
C GLY A 110 -0.18 21.26 17.14
N PHE A 111 -0.57 22.34 16.47
CA PHE A 111 -0.86 22.38 15.04
C PHE A 111 0.36 22.07 14.16
N ILE A 112 1.53 22.61 14.50
CA ILE A 112 2.79 22.35 13.79
C ILE A 112 3.22 20.88 13.94
N ILE A 113 3.07 20.31 15.15
CA ILE A 113 3.33 18.89 15.39
C ILE A 113 2.38 18.04 14.53
N CYS A 114 1.08 18.35 14.55
CA CYS A 114 0.05 17.72 13.75
C CYS A 114 0.33 17.79 12.24
N MET A 115 0.78 18.94 11.74
CA MET A 115 1.16 19.16 10.35
C MET A 115 2.43 18.38 9.98
N GLN A 116 3.43 18.28 10.87
CA GLN A 116 4.62 17.47 10.64
C GLN A 116 4.33 15.96 10.62
N TYR A 117 3.31 15.50 11.33
CA TYR A 117 2.84 14.12 11.22
C TYR A 117 2.00 13.88 9.97
N ALA A 118 1.13 14.81 9.58
CA ALA A 118 0.39 14.75 8.30
C ALA A 118 1.31 14.85 7.07
N ARG A 119 2.49 15.47 7.23
CA ARG A 119 3.56 15.54 6.23
C ARG A 119 4.21 14.20 5.90
N LYS A 120 4.06 13.19 6.76
CA LYS A 120 4.41 11.81 6.40
C LYS A 120 3.20 11.19 5.75
N PRO A 121 3.14 11.11 4.40
CA PRO A 121 2.06 10.40 3.76
C PRO A 121 2.03 8.98 4.32
N LEU A 122 0.83 8.53 4.71
CA LEU A 122 0.54 7.14 5.02
C LEU A 122 0.85 6.30 3.78
N THR A 123 2.11 5.92 3.66
CA THR A 123 2.65 5.19 2.55
C THR A 123 2.76 3.76 3.02
N MET A 124 1.85 2.92 2.53
CA MET A 124 1.93 1.48 2.73
C MET A 124 3.22 1.00 2.08
N THR A 125 4.26 0.87 2.90
CA THR A 125 5.59 0.51 2.44
C THR A 125 5.91 -0.87 2.98
N ALA A 126 6.16 -1.84 2.11
CA ALA A 126 6.75 -3.11 2.48
C ALA A 126 8.23 -2.90 2.83
N GLY A 127 8.56 -3.04 4.12
CA GLY A 127 9.94 -3.13 4.61
C GLY A 127 10.81 -1.89 4.41
N LYS A 128 10.23 -0.73 4.09
CA LYS A 128 10.91 0.51 3.68
C LYS A 128 11.59 0.43 2.31
N PHE A 129 11.50 -0.71 1.62
CA PHE A 129 12.13 -0.93 0.33
C PHE A 129 11.16 -0.79 -0.83
N TYR A 130 9.86 -1.04 -0.58
CA TYR A 130 8.87 -1.10 -1.65
C TYR A 130 7.57 -0.42 -1.25
N LYS A 131 7.08 0.47 -2.11
CA LYS A 131 5.87 1.24 -1.87
C LYS A 131 4.70 0.63 -2.66
N PHE A 132 3.59 0.37 -1.97
CA PHE A 132 2.34 -0.04 -2.61
C PHE A 132 1.76 1.14 -3.37
N SER A 133 2.03 1.18 -4.67
CA SER A 133 1.52 2.15 -5.64
C SER A 133 1.27 1.45 -6.97
N LEU A 134 0.60 2.12 -7.91
CA LEU A 134 0.46 1.60 -9.28
C LEU A 134 1.82 1.29 -9.95
N GLU A 135 2.84 2.09 -9.67
CA GLU A 135 4.21 1.86 -10.14
C GLU A 135 4.82 0.61 -9.50
N GLY A 136 4.54 0.42 -8.20
CA GLY A 136 4.85 -0.80 -7.49
C GLY A 136 4.27 -2.00 -8.23
N PHE A 137 2.96 -2.04 -8.49
CA PHE A 137 2.30 -3.18 -9.11
C PHE A 137 3.02 -3.67 -10.38
N THR A 138 3.44 -2.73 -11.23
CA THR A 138 4.21 -3.04 -12.45
C THR A 138 5.56 -3.69 -12.12
N SER A 139 6.21 -3.27 -11.03
CA SER A 139 7.47 -3.84 -10.56
C SER A 139 7.32 -5.25 -9.99
N ILE A 140 6.19 -5.58 -9.33
CA ILE A 140 5.87 -6.96 -8.90
C ILE A 140 5.73 -7.88 -10.11
N LEU A 141 5.00 -7.43 -11.14
CA LEU A 141 4.83 -8.21 -12.37
C LEU A 141 6.18 -8.46 -13.07
N LYS A 142 7.02 -7.43 -13.20
CA LYS A 142 8.38 -7.57 -13.75
C LYS A 142 9.22 -8.57 -12.96
N SER A 143 9.19 -8.49 -11.63
CA SER A 143 9.95 -9.39 -10.75
C SER A 143 9.47 -10.83 -10.87
N SER A 144 8.15 -11.04 -10.94
CA SER A 144 7.54 -12.36 -11.16
C SER A 144 7.96 -12.97 -12.50
N MET A 145 7.98 -12.17 -13.57
CA MET A 145 8.45 -12.62 -14.89
C MET A 145 9.95 -12.91 -14.91
N ALA A 146 10.76 -12.14 -14.19
CA ALA A 146 12.19 -12.41 -14.02
C ALA A 146 12.41 -13.74 -13.28
N PHE A 147 11.62 -14.02 -12.23
CA PHE A 147 11.64 -15.29 -11.52
C PHE A 147 11.27 -16.48 -12.44
N VAL A 148 10.24 -16.34 -13.27
CA VAL A 148 9.88 -17.36 -14.29
C VAL A 148 11.02 -17.60 -15.28
N SER A 149 11.66 -16.52 -15.75
CA SER A 149 12.79 -16.60 -16.69
C SER A 149 13.97 -17.35 -16.07
N MET A 150 14.25 -17.10 -14.80
CA MET A 150 15.28 -17.80 -14.04
C MET A 150 14.94 -19.29 -13.91
N LEU A 151 13.71 -19.63 -13.48
CA LEU A 151 13.27 -21.02 -13.39
C LEU A 151 13.40 -21.78 -14.72
N ARG A 152 13.01 -21.16 -15.84
CA ARG A 152 13.16 -21.74 -17.19
C ARG A 152 14.60 -21.91 -17.66
N THR A 153 15.53 -21.11 -17.16
CA THR A 153 16.94 -21.18 -17.58
C THR A 153 17.70 -22.23 -16.77
N THR A 154 17.23 -22.52 -15.55
CA THR A 154 17.89 -23.42 -14.61
C THR A 154 17.41 -24.88 -14.73
N ILE A 155 16.22 -25.10 -15.28
CA ILE A 155 15.57 -26.39 -15.51
C ILE A 155 15.42 -26.60 -17.01
#